data_AF-A0A142X386-F1
#
_entry.id   AF-A0A142X386-F1
#
_cell.length_a   1.000
_cell.length_b   1.000
_cell.length_c   1.000
_cell.angle_alpha   90.00
_cell.angle_beta   90.00
_cell.angle_gamma   90.00
#
_symmetry.space_group_name_H-M   'P 1'
#
loop_
_entity.id
_entity.type
_entity.pdbx_description
1 polymer ?
#
loop_
_entity_poly.entity_id
_entity_poly.type
_entity_poly.pdbx_seq_one_letter_code
_entity_poly.pdbx_strand_id
1 'polypeptide(L)'
;MMSHPSRCALFLCCLFGTFPMVLPRSAAAVEPPAGLATPSASPSLLRLTFVDPGNPVPTVPALDIRHNGDVFLSTDGRRVTPAGGLTDAELRSLAAELTERHGLLQISTPILWQEIESSARTTGLRPDVAGAATTVIEVQSGEFRHRVECPAVGLLARRYPQIADLQRLAAIQTRLQNVMAVQQVGGGAAADLLAHEGTTQLRQSDPQAAPFSSREIAMVRTLSDGSQFVQFFRDARPQPVIVTLTRFPESGPRVSVLNGAAELR
;
A
#
# COMPACT_ATOMS: atom_id res chain seq x y z
N MET A 1 37.88 -26.53 -10.99
CA MET A 1 37.02 -26.18 -9.83
C MET A 1 36.19 -24.97 -10.21
N MET A 2 34.99 -25.20 -10.73
CA MET A 2 34.06 -24.13 -11.15
C MET A 2 33.09 -23.86 -10.01
N SER A 3 33.22 -22.70 -9.37
CA SER A 3 32.27 -22.22 -8.37
C SER A 3 31.00 -21.75 -9.07
N HIS A 4 29.89 -22.47 -8.86
CA HIS A 4 28.56 -22.00 -9.20
C HIS A 4 28.14 -20.87 -8.25
N PRO A 5 27.64 -19.72 -8.75
CA PRO A 5 26.96 -18.77 -7.89
C PRO A 5 25.55 -19.29 -7.59
N SER A 6 25.31 -19.64 -6.33
CA SER A 6 23.98 -19.92 -5.79
C SER A 6 23.10 -18.68 -5.92
N ARG A 7 22.22 -18.69 -6.94
CA ARG A 7 21.11 -17.75 -7.05
C ARG A 7 20.04 -18.15 -6.03
N CYS A 8 20.11 -17.59 -4.83
CA CYS A 8 18.97 -17.55 -3.91
C CYS A 8 17.89 -16.64 -4.51
N ALA A 9 17.04 -17.21 -5.37
CA ALA A 9 15.79 -16.59 -5.78
C ALA A 9 14.83 -16.59 -4.58
N LEU A 10 14.86 -15.53 -3.78
CA LEU A 10 13.89 -15.27 -2.72
C LEU A 10 12.53 -14.95 -3.35
N PHE A 11 11.68 -15.97 -3.40
CA PHE A 11 10.25 -15.88 -3.70
C PHE A 11 9.57 -15.05 -2.61
N LEU A 12 9.31 -13.78 -2.90
CA LEU A 12 8.32 -12.96 -2.20
C LEU A 12 7.14 -12.76 -3.17
N CYS A 13 6.48 -13.87 -3.50
CA CYS A 13 5.27 -13.92 -4.31
C CYS A 13 4.09 -14.22 -3.38
N CYS A 14 3.04 -13.39 -3.49
CA CYS A 14 1.66 -13.72 -3.13
C CYS A 14 1.33 -13.89 -1.63
N LEU A 15 0.98 -12.79 -0.98
CA LEU A 15 0.00 -12.79 0.13
C LEU A 15 -1.27 -12.01 -0.26
N PHE A 16 -1.78 -12.33 -1.46
CA PHE A 16 -3.19 -12.15 -1.82
C PHE A 16 -3.78 -13.54 -2.06
N GLY A 17 -3.96 -14.28 -0.97
CA GLY A 17 -4.73 -15.52 -1.01
C GLY A 17 -6.21 -15.19 -1.07
N THR A 18 -6.85 -15.47 -2.20
CA THR A 18 -8.31 -15.57 -2.32
C THR A 18 -8.77 -16.86 -1.64
N PHE A 19 -9.25 -16.76 -0.39
CA PHE A 19 -10.00 -17.84 0.25
C PHE A 19 -11.50 -17.60 0.10
N PRO A 20 -12.31 -18.60 -0.30
CA PRO A 20 -13.76 -18.52 -0.22
C PRO A 20 -14.17 -18.61 1.25
N MET A 21 -14.57 -17.47 1.83
CA MET A 21 -15.07 -17.38 3.20
C MET A 21 -16.54 -17.83 3.24
N VAL A 22 -16.82 -18.99 3.83
CA VAL A 22 -18.18 -19.40 4.20
C VAL A 22 -18.50 -18.81 5.57
N LEU A 23 -19.37 -17.80 5.61
CA LEU A 23 -19.80 -17.13 6.84
C LEU A 23 -20.95 -17.91 7.52
N PRO A 24 -20.92 -18.11 8.86
CA PRO A 24 -22.10 -18.51 9.59
C PRO A 24 -23.11 -17.35 9.66
N ARG A 25 -24.35 -17.65 9.31
CA ARG A 25 -25.51 -16.76 9.36
C ARG A 25 -26.08 -16.79 10.78
N SER A 26 -26.08 -15.65 11.49
CA SER A 26 -27.18 -15.16 12.36
C SER A 26 -26.69 -14.10 13.35
N ALA A 27 -27.29 -12.90 13.35
CA ALA A 27 -28.15 -12.40 14.43
C ALA A 27 -28.45 -10.89 14.27
N ALA A 28 -29.74 -10.56 14.43
CA ALA A 28 -30.35 -9.27 14.76
C ALA A 28 -30.00 -8.03 13.92
N ALA A 29 -31.00 -7.56 13.16
CA ALA A 29 -31.03 -6.24 12.55
C ALA A 29 -31.05 -5.16 13.65
N VAL A 30 -29.92 -4.48 13.80
CA VAL A 30 -29.84 -3.19 14.49
C VAL A 30 -30.23 -2.13 13.47
N GLU A 31 -31.30 -1.38 13.74
CA GLU A 31 -31.68 -0.23 12.93
C GLU A 31 -30.52 0.80 12.94
N PRO A 32 -30.04 1.26 11.77
CA PRO A 32 -29.02 2.29 11.72
C PRO A 32 -29.62 3.63 12.19
N PRO A 33 -28.92 4.41 13.02
CA PRO A 33 -29.40 5.73 13.42
C PRO A 33 -29.60 6.62 12.18
N ALA A 34 -30.78 7.21 12.10
CA ALA A 34 -31.18 8.15 11.06
C ALA A 34 -30.24 9.37 11.08
N GLY A 35 -29.35 9.42 10.09
CA GLY A 35 -28.38 10.48 9.92
C GLY A 35 -27.24 10.07 9.00
N LEU A 36 -27.55 9.45 7.85
CA LEU A 36 -26.55 9.23 6.81
C LEU A 36 -26.15 10.61 6.28
N ALA A 37 -25.03 11.13 6.76
CA ALA A 37 -24.38 12.28 6.17
C ALA A 37 -24.26 12.00 4.67
N THR A 38 -24.93 12.82 3.85
CA THR A 38 -24.74 12.79 2.41
C THR A 38 -23.24 12.97 2.16
N PRO A 39 -22.60 12.10 1.38
CA PRO A 39 -21.19 12.25 1.07
C PRO A 39 -20.98 13.67 0.56
N SER A 40 -20.09 14.41 1.23
CA SER A 40 -19.68 15.76 0.85
C SER A 40 -19.41 15.78 -0.66
N ALA A 41 -20.03 16.70 -1.39
CA ALA A 41 -20.00 16.77 -2.86
C ALA A 41 -18.63 17.17 -3.44
N SER A 42 -17.58 17.20 -2.61
CA SER A 42 -16.23 17.55 -3.03
C SER A 42 -15.74 16.55 -4.09
N PRO A 43 -15.19 17.02 -5.23
CA PRO A 43 -14.66 16.12 -6.25
C PRO A 43 -13.44 15.36 -5.75
N SER A 44 -13.18 14.19 -6.36
CA SER A 44 -11.95 13.42 -6.14
C SER A 44 -10.75 14.19 -6.65
N LEU A 45 -9.72 14.31 -5.82
CA LEU A 45 -8.42 14.88 -6.17
C LEU A 45 -7.45 13.77 -6.61
N LEU A 46 -7.42 12.66 -5.87
CA LEU A 46 -6.48 11.57 -6.09
C LEU A 46 -7.16 10.22 -5.85
N ARG A 47 -6.99 9.29 -6.80
CA ARG A 47 -7.57 7.95 -6.73
C ARG A 47 -6.53 6.88 -7.01
N LEU A 48 -6.59 5.79 -6.25
CA LEU A 48 -5.87 4.55 -6.49
C LEU A 48 -6.89 3.43 -6.68
N THR A 49 -6.83 2.75 -7.82
CA THR A 49 -7.69 1.62 -8.14
C THR A 49 -6.85 0.42 -8.54
N PHE A 50 -7.25 -0.77 -8.10
CA PHE A 50 -6.69 -2.03 -8.56
C PHE A 50 -7.73 -2.74 -9.42
N VAL A 51 -7.49 -2.80 -10.73
CA VAL A 51 -8.42 -3.40 -11.70
C VAL A 51 -8.01 -4.85 -11.94
N ASP A 52 -8.89 -5.79 -11.60
CA ASP A 52 -8.68 -7.21 -11.88
C ASP A 52 -8.95 -7.50 -13.37
N PRO A 53 -7.99 -8.03 -14.14
CA PRO A 53 -8.22 -8.35 -15.55
C PRO A 53 -9.33 -9.39 -15.78
N GLY A 54 -9.62 -10.23 -14.78
CA GLY A 54 -10.70 -11.22 -14.84
C GLY A 54 -12.09 -10.67 -14.51
N ASN A 55 -12.19 -9.44 -14.01
CA ASN A 55 -13.45 -8.83 -13.58
C ASN A 55 -13.56 -7.37 -14.03
N PRO A 56 -14.11 -7.09 -15.22
CA PRO A 56 -14.19 -5.74 -15.79
C PRO A 56 -15.27 -4.86 -15.15
N VAL A 57 -15.97 -5.32 -14.10
CA VAL A 57 -16.94 -4.50 -13.38
C VAL A 57 -16.23 -3.25 -12.83
N PRO A 58 -16.81 -2.04 -12.98
CA PRO A 58 -16.20 -0.80 -12.52
C PRO A 58 -15.79 -0.95 -11.07
N THR A 59 -14.47 -1.00 -10.87
CA THR A 59 -13.90 -1.30 -9.57
C THR A 59 -13.95 -0.04 -8.73
N VAL A 60 -14.52 -0.18 -7.53
CA VAL A 60 -14.49 0.86 -6.53
C VAL A 60 -13.02 1.21 -6.23
N PRO A 61 -12.63 2.50 -6.17
CA PRO A 61 -11.26 2.86 -5.87
C PRO A 61 -10.88 2.33 -4.48
N ALA A 62 -9.68 1.77 -4.37
CA ALA A 62 -9.13 1.32 -3.09
C ALA A 62 -8.87 2.51 -2.15
N LEU A 63 -8.47 3.64 -2.73
CA LEU A 63 -8.29 4.93 -2.07
C LEU A 63 -8.87 6.04 -2.94
N ASP A 64 -9.68 6.90 -2.34
CA ASP A 64 -10.19 8.13 -2.94
C ASP A 64 -10.01 9.28 -1.95
N ILE A 65 -9.15 10.23 -2.31
CA ILE A 65 -8.87 11.44 -1.53
C ILE A 65 -9.55 12.60 -2.25
N ARG A 66 -10.43 13.30 -1.54
CA ARG A 66 -11.16 14.46 -2.04
C ARG A 66 -10.35 15.75 -1.89
N HIS A 67 -10.75 16.79 -2.61
CA HIS A 67 -10.09 18.10 -2.53
C HIS A 67 -10.11 18.74 -1.13
N ASN A 68 -11.09 18.40 -0.29
CA ASN A 68 -11.20 18.86 1.09
C ASN A 68 -10.42 17.97 2.09
N GLY A 69 -9.62 17.02 1.60
CA GLY A 69 -8.84 16.11 2.43
C GLY A 69 -9.57 14.87 2.92
N ASP A 70 -10.89 14.76 2.71
CA ASP A 70 -11.64 13.56 3.10
C ASP A 70 -11.08 12.31 2.40
N VAL A 71 -10.85 11.25 3.19
CA VAL A 71 -10.32 9.99 2.69
C VAL A 71 -11.38 8.91 2.76
N PHE A 72 -11.54 8.24 1.63
CA PHE A 72 -12.44 7.13 1.43
C PHE A 72 -11.64 5.89 1.03
N LEU A 73 -11.91 4.76 1.69
CA LEU A 73 -11.22 3.50 1.44
C LEU A 73 -12.19 2.42 0.98
N SER A 74 -11.69 1.50 0.16
CA SER A 74 -12.37 0.24 -0.13
C SER A 74 -11.42 -0.93 0.13
N THR A 75 -11.83 -1.83 1.03
CA THR A 75 -11.02 -2.99 1.43
C THR A 75 -11.26 -4.22 0.56
N ASP A 76 -12.44 -4.32 -0.07
CA ASP A 76 -12.88 -5.48 -0.85
C ASP A 76 -13.28 -5.12 -2.29
N GLY A 77 -13.07 -3.87 -2.70
CA GLY A 77 -13.46 -3.35 -4.02
C GLY A 77 -14.97 -3.24 -4.22
N ARG A 78 -15.78 -3.39 -3.16
CA ARG A 78 -17.25 -3.37 -3.23
C ARG A 78 -17.85 -2.20 -2.47
N ARG A 79 -17.30 -1.88 -1.30
CA ARG A 79 -17.82 -0.79 -0.46
C ARG A 79 -16.77 0.27 -0.22
N VAL A 80 -17.16 1.52 -0.41
CA VAL A 80 -16.41 2.69 0.04
C VAL A 80 -16.85 3.04 1.45
N THR A 81 -15.90 3.21 2.36
CA THR A 81 -16.14 3.69 3.72
C THR A 81 -15.32 4.96 3.98
N PRO A 82 -15.91 5.99 4.61
CA PRO A 82 -15.12 7.10 5.16
C PRO A 82 -14.08 6.56 6.13
N ALA A 83 -12.83 6.98 5.99
CA ALA A 83 -11.71 6.51 6.82
C ALA A 83 -11.04 7.62 7.64
N GLY A 84 -11.53 8.85 7.53
CA GLY A 84 -10.95 10.04 8.15
C GLY A 84 -10.64 11.11 7.11
N GLY A 85 -9.64 11.92 7.40
CA GLY A 85 -9.20 13.00 6.52
C GLY A 85 -7.71 13.26 6.66
N LEU A 86 -7.15 13.93 5.65
CA LEU A 86 -5.85 14.59 5.71
C LEU A 86 -6.07 16.06 6.03
N THR A 87 -5.26 16.60 6.93
CA THR A 87 -5.19 18.06 7.11
C THR A 87 -4.67 18.73 5.84
N ASP A 88 -4.93 20.04 5.67
CA ASP A 88 -4.42 20.80 4.52
C ASP A 88 -2.88 20.73 4.39
N ALA A 89 -2.16 20.63 5.51
CA ALA A 89 -0.72 20.47 5.51
C ALA A 89 -0.29 19.09 5.02
N GLU A 90 -0.95 18.03 5.48
CA GLU A 90 -0.70 16.65 5.03
C GLU A 90 -1.08 16.46 3.57
N LEU A 91 -2.21 17.02 3.12
CA LEU A 91 -2.65 16.94 1.74
C LEU A 91 -1.68 17.65 0.79
N ARG A 92 -1.24 18.87 1.14
CA ARG A 92 -0.22 19.59 0.37
C ARG A 92 1.11 18.85 0.36
N SER A 93 1.55 18.32 1.51
CA SER A 93 2.78 17.53 1.60
C SER A 93 2.70 16.28 0.74
N LEU A 94 1.56 15.58 0.74
CA LEU A 94 1.34 14.41 -0.10
C LEU A 94 1.36 14.81 -1.59
N ALA A 95 0.61 15.85 -1.97
CA ALA A 95 0.59 16.33 -3.35
C ALA A 95 2.00 16.67 -3.86
N ALA A 96 2.77 17.47 -3.10
CA ALA A 96 4.15 17.82 -3.44
C ALA A 96 5.06 16.59 -3.53
N GLU A 97 4.93 15.63 -2.60
CA GLU A 97 5.69 14.37 -2.66
C GLU A 97 5.40 13.59 -3.96
N LEU A 98 4.13 13.46 -4.35
CA LEU A 98 3.77 12.69 -5.54
C LEU A 98 4.16 13.43 -6.84
N THR A 99 3.94 14.74 -6.92
CA THR A 99 4.15 15.51 -8.15
C THR A 99 5.58 16.02 -8.31
N GLU A 100 6.20 16.55 -7.25
CA GLU A 100 7.53 17.15 -7.31
C GLU A 100 8.62 16.12 -7.10
N ARG A 101 8.52 15.31 -6.03
CA ARG A 101 9.56 14.31 -5.71
C ARG A 101 9.49 13.10 -6.62
N HIS A 102 8.29 12.58 -6.89
CA HIS A 102 8.11 11.38 -7.72
C HIS A 102 7.68 11.67 -9.16
N GLY A 103 7.43 12.93 -9.52
CA GLY A 103 7.14 13.28 -10.91
C GLY A 103 5.88 12.61 -11.46
N LEU A 104 4.85 12.35 -10.64
CA LEU A 104 3.63 11.63 -11.07
C LEU A 104 3.08 12.15 -12.39
N LEU A 105 2.99 13.48 -12.56
CA LEU A 105 2.45 14.12 -13.76
C LEU A 105 3.34 13.99 -15.02
N GLN A 106 4.57 13.51 -14.86
CA GLN A 106 5.53 13.27 -15.95
C GLN A 106 5.47 11.83 -16.46
N ILE A 107 4.87 10.90 -15.70
CA ILE A 107 4.81 9.48 -16.06
C ILE A 107 3.70 9.31 -17.12
N SER A 108 4.05 8.66 -18.22
CA SER A 108 3.11 8.41 -19.33
C SER A 108 2.95 6.92 -19.56
N THR A 109 1.72 6.39 -19.43
CA THR A 109 1.44 4.96 -19.61
C THR A 109 2.00 4.39 -20.92
N PRO A 110 1.79 5.02 -22.10
CA PRO A 110 2.37 4.50 -23.35
C PRO A 110 3.89 4.47 -23.36
N ILE A 111 4.55 5.50 -22.80
CA ILE A 111 6.02 5.59 -22.77
C ILE A 111 6.59 4.53 -21.82
N LEU A 112 6.01 4.43 -20.62
CA LEU A 112 6.39 3.42 -19.62
C LEU A 112 6.32 2.00 -20.20
N TRP A 113 5.26 1.69 -20.96
CA TRP A 113 5.13 0.39 -21.61
C TRP A 113 6.18 0.15 -22.69
N GLN A 114 6.48 1.14 -23.51
CA GLN A 114 7.56 1.03 -24.51
C GLN A 114 8.92 0.73 -23.85
N GLU A 115 9.22 1.38 -22.72
CA GLU A 115 10.44 1.12 -21.95
C GLU A 115 10.47 -0.30 -21.37
N ILE A 116 9.34 -0.76 -20.79
CA ILE A 116 9.20 -2.11 -20.24
C ILE A 116 9.40 -3.16 -21.34
N GLU A 117 8.77 -3.00 -22.51
CA GLU A 117 8.92 -3.94 -23.63
C GLU A 117 10.35 -3.95 -24.18
N SER A 118 10.98 -2.79 -24.29
CA SER A 118 12.38 -2.67 -24.73
C SER A 118 13.34 -3.38 -23.78
N SER A 119 13.13 -3.18 -22.47
CA SER A 119 13.87 -3.86 -21.41
C SER A 119 13.62 -5.38 -21.39
N ALA A 120 12.38 -5.81 -21.59
CA ALA A 120 12.00 -7.21 -21.67
C ALA A 120 12.74 -7.94 -22.80
N ARG A 121 12.84 -7.32 -23.99
CA ARG A 121 13.62 -7.87 -25.12
C ARG A 121 15.10 -8.06 -24.79
N THR A 122 15.67 -7.17 -23.97
CA THR A 122 17.09 -7.21 -23.59
C THR A 122 17.38 -8.24 -22.49
N THR A 123 16.47 -8.36 -21.51
CA THR A 123 16.65 -9.21 -20.33
C THR A 123 16.09 -10.62 -20.48
N GLY A 124 15.21 -10.85 -21.47
CA GLY A 124 14.47 -12.10 -21.64
C GLY A 124 13.36 -12.31 -20.60
N LEU A 125 13.10 -11.33 -19.74
CA LEU A 125 12.00 -11.37 -18.78
C LEU A 125 10.67 -11.03 -19.47
N ARG A 126 9.59 -11.68 -19.05
CA ARG A 126 8.25 -11.37 -19.57
C ARG A 126 7.69 -10.13 -18.89
N PRO A 127 7.19 -9.13 -19.65
CA PRO A 127 6.54 -7.96 -19.09
C PRO A 127 5.10 -8.24 -18.67
N ASP A 128 4.46 -9.23 -19.29
CA ASP A 128 3.13 -9.70 -18.90
C ASP A 128 3.18 -10.53 -17.61
N VAL A 129 2.19 -10.30 -16.75
CA VAL A 129 2.00 -11.02 -15.49
C VAL A 129 0.56 -11.50 -15.46
N ALA A 130 0.36 -12.72 -15.93
CA ALA A 130 -0.97 -13.34 -16.04
C ALA A 130 -1.77 -13.22 -14.73
N GLY A 131 -2.99 -12.69 -14.83
CA GLY A 131 -3.91 -12.53 -13.70
C GLY A 131 -3.53 -11.43 -12.70
N ALA A 132 -2.49 -10.64 -12.95
CA ALA A 132 -2.14 -9.55 -12.04
C ALA A 132 -3.08 -8.36 -12.22
N ALA A 133 -3.46 -7.75 -11.10
CA ALA A 133 -4.23 -6.53 -11.10
C ALA A 133 -3.44 -5.36 -11.73
N THR A 134 -4.16 -4.54 -12.49
CA THR A 134 -3.67 -3.26 -13.01
C THR A 134 -3.83 -2.19 -11.96
N THR A 135 -2.72 -1.56 -11.57
CA THR A 135 -2.75 -0.37 -10.73
C THR A 135 -3.06 0.83 -11.61
N VAL A 136 -4.09 1.58 -11.24
CA VAL A 136 -4.52 2.82 -11.90
C VAL A 136 -4.44 3.94 -10.88
N ILE A 137 -3.65 4.96 -11.19
CA ILE A 137 -3.52 6.17 -10.36
C ILE A 137 -4.06 7.35 -11.16
N GLU A 138 -5.05 8.05 -10.61
CA GLU A 138 -5.68 9.20 -11.26
C GLU A 138 -5.56 10.44 -10.38
N VAL A 139 -5.11 11.54 -10.97
CA VAL A 139 -5.13 12.89 -10.38
C VAL A 139 -6.13 13.73 -11.14
N GLN A 140 -6.99 14.44 -10.42
CA GLN A 140 -7.97 15.35 -11.01
C GLN A 140 -7.96 16.70 -10.26
N SER A 141 -7.98 17.80 -11.00
CA SER A 141 -8.08 19.15 -10.44
C SER A 141 -8.76 20.09 -11.44
N GLY A 142 -10.01 20.46 -11.19
CA GLY A 142 -10.82 21.20 -12.16
C GLY A 142 -11.00 20.39 -13.45
N GLU A 143 -10.61 20.97 -14.58
CA GLU A 143 -10.62 20.30 -15.89
C GLU A 143 -9.40 19.41 -16.15
N PHE A 144 -8.34 19.54 -15.33
CA PHE A 144 -7.15 18.73 -15.49
C PHE A 144 -7.39 17.31 -14.98
N ARG A 145 -7.04 16.31 -15.80
CA ARG A 145 -7.03 14.90 -15.44
C ARG A 145 -5.76 14.23 -15.95
N HIS A 146 -5.06 13.53 -15.07
CA HIS A 146 -3.89 12.72 -15.40
C HIS A 146 -4.09 11.30 -14.87
N ARG A 147 -3.70 10.30 -15.66
CA ARG A 147 -3.94 8.89 -15.37
C ARG A 147 -2.75 8.04 -15.81
N VAL A 148 -2.25 7.24 -14.87
CA VAL A 148 -1.17 6.26 -15.12
C VAL A 148 -1.68 4.86 -14.80
N GLU A 149 -1.36 3.91 -15.67
CA GLU A 149 -1.77 2.51 -15.53
C GLU A 149 -0.58 1.58 -15.70
N CYS A 150 -0.46 0.60 -14.80
CA CYS A 150 0.57 -0.43 -14.93
C CYS A 150 0.17 -1.69 -14.14
N PRO A 151 0.20 -2.88 -14.76
CA PRO A 151 -0.04 -4.15 -14.09
C PRO A 151 1.13 -4.51 -13.19
N ALA A 152 0.81 -5.07 -12.02
CA ALA A 152 1.81 -5.63 -11.11
C ALA A 152 3.00 -4.69 -10.81
N VAL A 153 2.78 -3.38 -10.67
CA VAL A 153 3.83 -2.34 -10.57
C VAL A 153 4.99 -2.77 -9.68
N GLY A 154 4.72 -3.22 -8.45
CA GLY A 154 5.77 -3.65 -7.52
C GLY A 154 6.61 -4.83 -8.01
N LEU A 155 6.01 -5.79 -8.71
CA LEU A 155 6.74 -6.90 -9.32
C LEU A 155 7.56 -6.44 -10.53
N LEU A 156 6.97 -5.63 -11.40
CA LEU A 156 7.65 -5.12 -12.59
C LEU A 156 8.83 -4.22 -12.21
N ALA A 157 8.67 -3.36 -11.19
CA ALA A 157 9.75 -2.51 -10.68
C ALA A 157 10.95 -3.34 -10.20
N ARG A 158 10.71 -4.51 -9.59
CA ARG A 158 11.80 -5.43 -9.20
C ARG A 158 12.44 -6.14 -10.39
N ARG A 159 11.66 -6.46 -11.44
CA ARG A 159 12.18 -7.10 -12.67
C ARG A 159 12.98 -6.14 -13.53
N TYR A 160 12.61 -4.86 -13.54
CA TYR A 160 13.20 -3.83 -14.38
C TYR A 160 13.67 -2.62 -13.54
N PRO A 161 14.69 -2.83 -12.67
CA PRO A 161 15.19 -1.78 -11.77
C PRO A 161 15.77 -0.55 -12.50
N GLN A 162 16.15 -0.71 -13.76
CA GLN A 162 16.72 0.36 -14.59
C GLN A 162 15.68 1.34 -15.15
N ILE A 163 14.39 1.01 -15.12
CA ILE A 163 13.33 1.88 -15.66
C ILE A 163 12.92 2.88 -14.58
N ALA A 164 13.43 4.11 -14.68
CA ALA A 164 13.23 5.15 -13.66
C ALA A 164 11.75 5.43 -13.41
N ASP A 165 10.93 5.55 -14.46
CA ASP A 165 9.48 5.82 -14.36
C ASP A 165 8.73 4.72 -13.62
N LEU A 166 9.14 3.47 -13.82
CA LEU A 166 8.57 2.32 -13.11
C LEU A 166 8.93 2.35 -11.61
N GLN A 167 10.16 2.75 -11.28
CA GLN A 167 10.56 2.93 -9.87
C GLN A 167 9.79 4.08 -9.21
N ARG A 168 9.61 5.20 -9.93
CA ARG A 168 8.82 6.33 -9.46
C ARG A 168 7.36 5.93 -9.24
N LEU A 169 6.75 5.19 -10.18
CA LEU A 169 5.40 4.68 -10.04
C LEU A 169 5.24 3.70 -8.87
N ALA A 170 6.21 2.81 -8.65
CA ALA A 170 6.21 1.91 -7.51
C ALA A 170 6.28 2.68 -6.17
N ALA A 171 7.13 3.70 -6.07
CA ALA A 171 7.22 4.54 -4.89
C ALA A 171 5.91 5.30 -4.61
N ILE A 172 5.27 5.84 -5.66
CA ILE A 172 3.94 6.48 -5.57
C ILE A 172 2.91 5.48 -5.07
N GLN A 173 2.82 4.28 -5.64
CA GLN A 173 1.89 3.25 -5.17
C GLN A 173 2.14 2.91 -3.70
N THR A 174 3.38 2.65 -3.30
CA THR A 174 3.74 2.36 -1.90
C THR A 174 3.34 3.51 -0.98
N ARG A 175 3.57 4.75 -1.38
CA ARG A 175 3.20 5.93 -0.60
C ARG A 175 1.69 6.01 -0.40
N LEU A 176 0.89 5.75 -1.43
CA LEU A 176 -0.57 5.74 -1.36
C LEU A 176 -1.10 4.58 -0.51
N GLN A 177 -0.51 3.40 -0.61
CA GLN A 177 -0.83 2.27 0.26
C GLN A 177 -0.50 2.58 1.73
N ASN A 178 0.59 3.31 2.01
CA ASN A 178 0.86 3.81 3.35
C ASN A 178 -0.23 4.79 3.83
N VAL A 179 -0.71 5.71 2.99
CA VAL A 179 -1.85 6.58 3.35
C VAL A 179 -3.08 5.74 3.73
N MET A 180 -3.40 4.70 2.96
CA MET A 180 -4.50 3.79 3.29
C MET A 180 -4.30 3.14 4.66
N ALA A 181 -3.10 2.62 4.92
CA ALA A 181 -2.79 1.94 6.18
C ALA A 181 -2.84 2.91 7.39
N VAL A 182 -2.34 4.14 7.23
CA VAL A 182 -2.44 5.20 8.25
C VAL A 182 -3.90 5.54 8.56
N GLN A 183 -4.75 5.64 7.54
CA GLN A 183 -6.17 5.93 7.75
C GLN A 183 -6.91 4.74 8.38
N GLN A 184 -6.53 3.49 8.05
CA GLN A 184 -7.07 2.28 8.67
C GLN A 184 -6.81 2.18 10.18
N VAL A 185 -5.76 2.82 10.71
CA VAL A 185 -5.48 2.86 12.15
C VAL A 185 -6.08 4.07 12.86
N GLY A 186 -6.78 4.95 12.13
CA GLY A 186 -7.41 6.16 12.69
C GLY A 186 -6.61 7.45 12.45
N GLY A 187 -5.75 7.50 11.43
CA GLY A 187 -5.04 8.71 11.01
C GLY A 187 -3.61 8.83 11.56
N GLY A 188 -2.96 9.97 11.26
CA GLY A 188 -1.54 10.20 11.52
C GLY A 188 -1.13 10.02 12.99
N ALA A 189 -1.88 10.63 13.92
CA ALA A 189 -1.58 10.53 15.35
C ALA A 189 -1.65 9.08 15.88
N ALA A 190 -2.65 8.31 15.45
CA ALA A 190 -2.78 6.90 15.83
C ALA A 190 -1.68 6.03 15.20
N ALA A 191 -1.31 6.32 13.96
CA ALA A 191 -0.18 5.66 13.28
C ALA A 191 1.16 5.93 13.97
N ASP A 192 1.41 7.16 14.43
CA ASP A 192 2.63 7.50 15.17
C ASP A 192 2.70 6.79 16.53
N LEU A 193 1.57 6.67 17.23
CA LEU A 193 1.48 5.89 18.47
C LEU A 193 1.80 4.41 18.22
N LEU A 194 1.27 3.81 17.16
CA LEU A 194 1.58 2.42 16.78
C LEU A 194 3.05 2.24 16.40
N ALA A 195 3.64 3.20 15.68
CA ALA A 195 5.06 3.17 15.33
C ALA A 195 5.95 3.26 16.59
N HIS A 196 5.56 4.09 17.56
CA HIS A 196 6.24 4.19 18.85
C HIS A 196 6.12 2.88 19.67
N GLU A 197 4.91 2.30 19.72
CA GLU A 197 4.66 1.01 20.40
C GLU A 197 5.49 -0.12 19.77
N GLY A 198 5.48 -0.23 18.43
CA GLY A 198 6.27 -1.21 17.69
C GLY A 198 7.78 -1.05 17.94
N THR A 199 8.27 0.20 17.98
CA THR A 199 9.67 0.51 18.32
C THR A 199 10.02 0.07 19.74
N THR A 200 9.16 0.38 20.71
CA THR A 200 9.38 0.06 22.12
C THR A 200 9.47 -1.44 22.33
N GLN A 201 8.57 -2.20 21.69
CA GLN A 201 8.57 -3.67 21.73
C GLN A 201 9.79 -4.26 21.02
N LEU A 202 10.18 -3.74 19.84
CA LEU A 202 11.37 -4.20 19.14
C LEU A 202 12.65 -3.97 19.97
N ARG A 203 12.73 -2.86 20.70
CA ARG A 203 13.88 -2.54 21.55
C ARG A 203 14.08 -3.46 22.75
N GLN A 204 13.07 -4.25 23.11
CA GLN A 204 13.23 -5.27 24.15
C GLN A 204 14.12 -6.42 23.69
N SER A 205 14.09 -6.77 22.40
CA SER A 205 14.96 -7.80 21.81
C SER A 205 16.21 -7.22 21.15
N ASP A 206 16.14 -5.98 20.65
CA ASP A 206 17.25 -5.27 20.03
C ASP A 206 17.31 -3.79 20.49
N PRO A 207 18.05 -3.47 21.57
CA PRO A 207 18.10 -2.12 22.12
C PRO A 207 18.58 -1.02 21.17
N GLN A 208 19.31 -1.38 20.10
CA GLN A 208 19.81 -0.43 19.09
C GLN A 208 18.85 -0.22 17.92
N ALA A 209 17.71 -0.91 17.90
CA ALA A 209 16.74 -0.77 16.82
C ALA A 209 16.33 0.70 16.61
N ALA A 210 16.50 1.15 15.36
CA ALA A 210 16.11 2.48 14.93
C ALA A 210 14.58 2.65 15.00
N PRO A 211 14.08 3.82 15.46
CA PRO A 211 12.65 4.01 15.68
C PRO A 211 11.86 3.94 14.37
N PHE A 212 10.67 3.35 14.42
CA PHE A 212 9.70 3.39 13.33
C PHE A 212 8.96 4.72 13.29
N SER A 213 8.47 5.06 12.11
CA SER A 213 7.55 6.18 11.85
C SER A 213 6.27 5.69 11.18
N SER A 214 5.21 6.51 11.23
CA SER A 214 3.96 6.25 10.50
C SER A 214 4.15 6.03 8.99
N ARG A 215 5.18 6.61 8.39
CA ARG A 215 5.54 6.43 6.97
C ARG A 215 5.99 5.02 6.62
N GLU A 216 6.39 4.23 7.61
CA GLU A 216 6.87 2.87 7.41
C GLU A 216 5.74 1.84 7.58
N ILE A 217 4.52 2.26 7.94
CA ILE A 217 3.37 1.35 8.00
C ILE A 217 2.99 0.94 6.57
N ALA A 218 3.16 -0.34 6.25
CA ALA A 218 2.88 -0.90 4.94
C ALA A 218 1.49 -1.53 4.85
N MET A 219 0.99 -2.09 5.95
CA MET A 219 -0.28 -2.82 5.96
C MET A 219 -0.88 -2.86 7.36
N VAL A 220 -2.21 -2.77 7.42
CA VAL A 220 -3.00 -2.94 8.64
C VAL A 220 -4.13 -3.92 8.34
N ARG A 221 -4.36 -4.88 9.24
CA ARG A 221 -5.47 -5.82 9.16
C ARG A 221 -6.07 -6.01 10.55
N THR A 222 -7.39 -6.03 10.61
CA THR A 222 -8.12 -6.52 11.79
C THR A 222 -8.46 -7.98 11.54
N LEU A 223 -8.01 -8.85 12.43
CA LEU A 223 -8.26 -10.28 12.37
C LEU A 223 -9.64 -10.61 12.99
N SER A 224 -10.14 -11.83 12.74
CA SER A 224 -11.48 -12.25 13.18
C SER A 224 -11.63 -12.33 14.71
N ASP A 225 -10.53 -12.47 15.44
CA ASP A 225 -10.47 -12.45 16.90
C ASP A 225 -10.39 -11.01 17.47
N GLY A 226 -10.49 -9.99 16.61
CA GLY A 226 -10.37 -8.58 16.99
C GLY A 226 -8.94 -8.10 17.16
N SER A 227 -7.94 -8.97 17.00
CA SER A 227 -6.54 -8.53 17.04
C SER A 227 -6.20 -7.66 15.83
N GLN A 228 -5.30 -6.71 16.04
CA GLN A 228 -4.85 -5.80 14.99
C GLN A 228 -3.42 -6.18 14.57
N PHE A 229 -3.25 -6.56 13.31
CA PHE A 229 -1.97 -6.85 12.69
C PHE A 229 -1.50 -5.62 11.91
N VAL A 230 -0.32 -5.11 12.24
CA VAL A 230 0.34 -3.98 11.59
C VAL A 230 1.69 -4.44 11.07
N GLN A 231 1.97 -4.19 9.80
CA GLN A 231 3.26 -4.46 9.19
C GLN A 231 3.98 -3.14 8.92
N PHE A 232 5.20 -3.04 9.41
CA PHE A 232 6.16 -2.01 9.07
C PHE A 232 7.11 -2.54 8.00
N PHE A 233 7.38 -1.72 7.00
CA PHE A 233 8.36 -1.97 5.96
C PHE A 233 9.39 -0.84 5.95
N ARG A 234 10.65 -1.21 6.15
CA ARG A 234 11.79 -0.30 6.05
C ARG A 234 12.67 -0.75 4.90
N ASP A 235 12.88 0.14 3.95
CA ASP A 235 13.86 -0.07 2.88
C ASP A 235 15.27 0.18 3.45
N ALA A 236 15.82 -0.86 4.09
CA ALA A 236 17.19 -0.87 4.56
C ALA A 236 18.10 -1.58 3.53
N ARG A 237 19.35 -1.13 3.45
CA ARG A 237 20.40 -1.87 2.73
C ARG A 237 21.20 -2.68 3.74
N PRO A 238 21.59 -3.93 3.44
CA PRO A 238 21.49 -4.61 2.14
C PRO A 238 20.13 -5.25 1.85
N GLN A 239 19.23 -5.40 2.84
CA GLN A 239 17.94 -6.06 2.68
C GLN A 239 16.82 -5.28 3.39
N PRO A 240 15.62 -5.24 2.81
CA PRO A 240 14.48 -4.62 3.46
C PRO A 240 14.13 -5.35 4.75
N VAL A 241 13.79 -4.60 5.79
CA VAL A 241 13.37 -5.12 7.08
C VAL A 241 11.86 -5.05 7.16
N ILE A 242 11.23 -6.20 7.46
CA ILE A 242 9.80 -6.29 7.71
C ILE A 242 9.60 -6.59 9.18
N VAL A 243 8.89 -5.70 9.86
CA VAL A 243 8.53 -5.90 11.27
C VAL A 243 7.02 -5.93 11.38
N THR A 244 6.49 -6.91 12.11
CA THR A 244 5.06 -7.03 12.34
C THR A 244 4.77 -6.80 13.81
N LEU A 245 3.83 -5.92 14.09
CA LEU A 245 3.24 -5.69 15.40
C LEU A 245 1.84 -6.29 15.39
N THR A 246 1.54 -7.18 16.33
CA THR A 246 0.18 -7.72 16.52
C THR A 246 -0.32 -7.32 17.90
N ARG A 247 -1.39 -6.54 17.96
CA ARG A 247 -2.07 -6.16 19.20
C ARG A 247 -3.19 -7.14 19.48
N PHE A 248 -3.03 -7.92 20.54
CA PHE A 248 -4.09 -8.82 21.03
C PHE A 248 -4.92 -8.09 22.09
N PRO A 249 -6.25 -8.26 22.12
CA PRO A 249 -7.11 -7.61 23.11
C PRO A 249 -6.71 -7.90 24.57
N GLU A 250 -6.23 -9.12 24.85
CA GLU A 250 -5.97 -9.59 26.23
C GLU A 250 -4.49 -9.73 26.58
N SER A 251 -3.60 -9.91 25.61
CA SER A 251 -2.18 -10.26 25.86
C SER A 251 -1.18 -9.17 25.49
N GLY A 252 -1.66 -7.99 25.10
CA GLY A 252 -0.82 -6.87 24.70
C GLY A 252 -0.21 -7.03 23.30
N PRO A 253 0.70 -6.12 22.92
CA PRO A 253 1.38 -6.16 21.63
C PRO A 253 2.47 -7.25 21.58
N ARG A 254 2.63 -7.87 20.42
CA ARG A 254 3.78 -8.72 20.09
C ARG A 254 4.46 -8.23 18.83
N VAL A 255 5.78 -8.22 18.82
CA VAL A 255 6.60 -7.86 17.66
C VAL A 255 7.35 -9.08 17.13
N SER A 256 7.33 -9.25 15.81
CA SER A 256 8.12 -10.25 15.09
C SER A 256 8.86 -9.59 13.93
N VAL A 257 10.09 -10.03 13.67
CA VAL A 257 10.90 -9.58 12.52
C VAL A 257 10.88 -10.67 11.47
N LEU A 258 10.37 -10.35 10.28
CA LEU A 258 10.32 -11.24 9.12
C LEU A 258 11.47 -10.82 8.19
N ASN A 259 12.49 -11.67 8.06
CA ASN A 259 13.77 -11.41 7.40
C ASN A 259 14.73 -10.54 8.24
N GLY A 260 15.57 -11.20 9.03
CA GLY A 260 16.55 -10.49 9.87
C GLY A 260 17.47 -11.40 10.70
N ALA A 261 17.71 -12.65 10.30
CA ALA A 261 18.55 -13.56 11.08
C ALA A 261 20.04 -13.16 11.15
N ALA A 262 20.47 -12.05 10.52
CA ALA A 262 21.89 -11.69 10.48
C ALA A 262 22.23 -10.23 10.86
N GLU A 263 21.45 -9.21 10.49
CA GLU A 263 21.92 -7.81 10.61
C GLU A 263 20.77 -6.83 10.90
N LEU A 264 20.49 -6.56 12.17
CA LEU A 264 19.75 -5.36 12.63
C LEU A 264 20.71 -4.35 13.33
N ARG A 265 22.02 -4.46 13.06
CA ARG A 265 23.06 -3.62 13.68
C ARG A 265 23.30 -2.34 12.88
#